data_AF-A0A2W6SQL9-F1
#
_entry.id   AF-A0A2W6SQL9-F1
#
_cell.length_a   1.000
_cell.length_b   1.000
_cell.length_c   1.000
_cell.angle_alpha   90.00
_cell.angle_beta   90.00
_cell.angle_gamma   90.00
#
_symmetry.space_group_name_H-M   'P 1'
#
loop_
_entity.id
_entity.type
_entity.pdbx_description
1 polymer ?
#
loop_
_entity_poly.entity_id
_entity_poly.type
_entity_poly.pdbx_seq_one_letter_code
_entity_poly.pdbx_strand_id
1 'polypeptide(L)'
;MNINYRVDSELSEDQIEADVSSYLGYITPFWSKRFKLISVDEQATGADKLFNRFIPLYLQFKVSEGLKPLNSGFNLKSPSRPLQKIRSFRRTNNINNDPILYFRLRDKAKNAFDFQHNILKSLNQPPRQFGFYVAPLTLKIEEYDKSLEASMLEKIFGVHPFLYREEIINTDSFRHRFGMIPFLRGHVSIPPHETVSTSEHYYSFSKAGTNIAWHSGEKLYGDFRLSSQIESIFKLIYYSSDFSFNRETYINFIEDFFKKFNLQSTNLRSFDNPILEFAHNLKTEYNIKLLLISFNK
;
A
#
# COMPACT_ATOMS: atom_id res chain seq x y z
N MET A 1 -21.14 21.09 -12.62
CA MET A 1 -22.24 20.95 -11.63
C MET A 1 -21.61 20.65 -10.28
N ASN A 2 -21.76 21.55 -9.30
CA ASN A 2 -21.16 21.37 -7.98
C ASN A 2 -21.94 20.30 -7.21
N ILE A 3 -21.31 19.15 -6.98
CA ILE A 3 -21.95 17.99 -6.36
C ILE A 3 -21.85 18.15 -4.83
N ASN A 4 -22.88 18.73 -4.19
CA ASN A 4 -22.93 19.17 -2.77
C ASN A 4 -22.59 18.09 -1.69
N TYR A 5 -22.33 16.84 -2.09
CA TYR A 5 -22.00 15.72 -1.19
C TYR A 5 -20.56 15.20 -1.33
N ARG A 6 -19.76 15.67 -2.30
CA ARG A 6 -18.33 15.32 -2.40
C ARG A 6 -17.51 16.29 -1.54
N VAL A 7 -16.44 15.79 -0.96
CA VAL A 7 -15.40 16.56 -0.27
C VAL A 7 -14.10 16.20 -0.97
N ASP A 8 -13.49 17.17 -1.64
CA ASP A 8 -12.26 16.94 -2.38
C ASP A 8 -11.06 16.84 -1.44
N SER A 9 -10.04 16.12 -1.88
CA SER A 9 -8.76 15.98 -1.17
C SER A 9 -7.82 17.11 -1.54
N GLU A 10 -7.07 17.61 -0.55
CA GLU A 10 -5.93 18.51 -0.76
C GLU A 10 -4.64 17.74 -1.09
N LEU A 11 -4.66 16.41 -0.96
CA LEU A 11 -3.53 15.50 -1.22
C LEU A 11 -3.51 15.00 -2.67
N SER A 12 -2.30 14.73 -3.19
CA SER A 12 -2.08 14.07 -4.49
C SER A 12 -1.50 12.66 -4.31
N GLU A 13 -1.72 11.79 -5.30
CA GLU A 13 -1.22 10.39 -5.25
C GLU A 13 0.32 10.37 -5.20
N ASP A 14 0.96 11.30 -5.91
CA ASP A 14 2.41 11.44 -5.95
C ASP A 14 3.00 11.90 -4.60
N GLN A 15 2.32 12.81 -3.89
CA GLN A 15 2.72 13.25 -2.55
C GLN A 15 2.64 12.09 -1.56
N ILE A 16 1.52 11.38 -1.52
CA ILE A 16 1.30 10.22 -0.63
C ILE A 16 2.35 9.15 -0.91
N GLU A 17 2.58 8.86 -2.18
CA GLU A 17 3.61 7.92 -2.60
C GLU A 17 5.00 8.36 -2.12
N ALA A 18 5.35 9.64 -2.30
CA ALA A 18 6.65 10.19 -1.91
C ALA A 18 6.86 10.07 -0.39
N ASP A 19 5.86 10.42 0.39
CA ASP A 19 5.98 10.48 1.85
C ASP A 19 5.95 9.09 2.47
N VAL A 20 5.02 8.21 2.06
CA VAL A 20 4.97 6.84 2.56
C VAL A 20 6.22 6.06 2.20
N SER A 21 6.69 6.20 0.96
CA SER A 21 7.86 5.44 0.56
C SER A 21 9.13 6.03 1.21
N SER A 22 9.22 7.35 1.42
CA SER A 22 10.28 7.98 2.23
C SER A 22 10.27 7.46 3.66
N TYR A 23 9.08 7.39 4.28
CA TYR A 23 8.90 6.93 5.65
C TYR A 23 9.28 5.45 5.85
N LEU A 24 8.97 4.60 4.87
CA LEU A 24 9.35 3.18 4.87
C LEU A 24 10.83 2.94 4.49
N GLY A 25 11.63 4.00 4.35
CA GLY A 25 13.04 3.91 4.01
C GLY A 25 13.32 3.58 2.55
N TYR A 26 12.31 3.67 1.69
CA TYR A 26 12.32 3.23 0.29
C TYR A 26 11.86 4.32 -0.67
N ILE A 27 12.62 5.43 -0.75
CA ILE A 27 12.79 6.13 -2.02
C ILE A 27 14.25 6.55 -2.09
N THR A 28 15.05 5.75 -2.77
CA THR A 28 16.21 6.28 -3.47
C THR A 28 15.67 6.83 -4.79
N PRO A 29 15.59 8.17 -5.01
CA PRO A 29 15.78 8.67 -6.35
C PRO A 29 17.10 8.07 -6.86
N PHE A 30 17.19 7.72 -8.13
CA PHE A 30 18.43 7.24 -8.75
C PHE A 30 19.65 8.19 -8.61
N TRP A 31 19.48 9.35 -7.95
CA TRP A 31 20.52 10.34 -7.65
C TRP A 31 20.68 10.75 -6.18
N SER A 32 20.00 10.12 -5.19
CA SER A 32 20.03 10.63 -3.81
C SER A 32 20.40 9.58 -2.76
N LYS A 33 21.31 9.94 -1.86
CA LYS A 33 21.65 9.19 -0.64
C LYS A 33 20.70 9.58 0.50
N ARG A 34 19.59 8.84 0.71
CA ARG A 34 18.85 8.78 2.00
C ARG A 34 18.28 7.38 2.24
N PHE A 35 18.30 6.96 3.51
CA PHE A 35 18.18 5.59 4.03
C PHE A 35 19.23 4.62 3.48
N LYS A 36 20.43 4.68 4.05
CA LYS A 36 21.39 3.57 3.93
C LYS A 36 20.88 2.43 4.81
N LEU A 37 20.38 1.36 4.20
CA LEU A 37 20.66 0.03 4.75
C LEU A 37 22.19 -0.09 4.81
N ILE A 38 22.69 -0.53 5.96
CA ILE A 38 24.12 -0.59 6.29
C ILE A 38 24.90 -1.14 5.09
N SER A 39 25.91 -0.38 4.63
CA SER A 39 26.97 -0.95 3.81
C SER A 39 27.73 -1.89 4.72
N VAL A 40 27.35 -3.15 4.68
CA VAL A 40 28.09 -4.23 5.32
C VAL A 40 29.40 -4.36 4.56
N ASP A 41 30.49 -4.52 5.32
CA ASP A 41 31.83 -4.68 4.80
C ASP A 41 31.89 -5.92 3.88
N GLU A 42 31.85 -5.68 2.57
CA GLU A 42 31.81 -6.69 1.49
C GLU A 42 32.95 -7.71 1.60
N GLN A 43 34.11 -7.27 2.11
CA GLN A 43 35.28 -8.13 2.32
C GLN A 43 35.12 -9.06 3.53
N ALA A 44 34.30 -8.69 4.51
CA ALA A 44 34.10 -9.49 5.72
C ALA A 44 32.94 -10.51 5.59
N THR A 45 31.87 -10.17 4.84
CA THR A 45 30.65 -11.00 4.84
C THR A 45 30.42 -11.82 3.57
N GLY A 46 31.09 -11.51 2.46
CA GLY A 46 30.83 -12.14 1.17
C GLY A 46 29.48 -11.71 0.58
N ALA A 47 29.46 -11.32 -0.70
CA ALA A 47 28.29 -10.77 -1.38
C ALA A 47 27.06 -11.70 -1.40
N ASP A 48 27.25 -13.01 -1.19
CA ASP A 48 26.19 -14.03 -1.19
C ASP A 48 25.40 -14.16 0.12
N LYS A 49 25.77 -13.47 1.21
CA LYS A 49 25.13 -13.68 2.52
C LYS A 49 23.99 -12.73 2.89
N LEU A 50 23.83 -11.60 2.19
CA LEU A 50 23.10 -10.44 2.74
C LEU A 50 21.60 -10.36 2.43
N PHE A 51 21.07 -11.15 1.51
CA PHE A 51 19.63 -11.19 1.21
C PHE A 51 19.16 -12.60 0.85
N ASN A 52 19.28 -13.54 1.79
CA ASN A 52 18.84 -14.90 1.53
C ASN A 52 17.33 -15.03 1.47
N ARG A 53 16.59 -14.17 2.20
CA ARG A 53 15.15 -14.26 2.35
C ARG A 53 14.49 -12.89 2.44
N PHE A 54 13.38 -12.71 1.71
CA PHE A 54 12.56 -11.51 1.74
C PHE A 54 11.10 -11.79 1.43
N ILE A 55 10.23 -10.85 1.76
CA ILE A 55 8.83 -10.81 1.31
C ILE A 55 8.58 -9.55 0.48
N PRO A 56 8.06 -9.70 -0.76
CA PRO A 56 7.67 -8.59 -1.57
C PRO A 56 6.31 -8.02 -1.13
N LEU A 57 6.27 -6.71 -0.95
CA LEU A 57 5.07 -5.90 -0.82
C LEU A 57 4.89 -5.05 -2.08
N TYR A 58 3.72 -5.16 -2.69
CA TYR A 58 3.33 -4.40 -3.87
C TYR A 58 2.33 -3.32 -3.46
N LEU A 59 2.73 -2.06 -3.58
CA LEU A 59 1.95 -0.92 -3.09
C LEU A 59 1.44 -0.09 -4.26
N GLN A 60 0.14 0.14 -4.33
CA GLN A 60 -0.47 1.07 -5.25
C GLN A 60 -1.10 2.23 -4.49
N PHE A 61 -0.53 3.42 -4.65
CA PHE A 61 -0.98 4.61 -3.93
C PHE A 61 -2.26 5.20 -4.55
N LYS A 62 -3.12 5.71 -3.67
CA LYS A 62 -4.42 6.29 -4.01
C LYS A 62 -4.69 7.52 -3.17
N VAL A 63 -5.35 8.51 -3.77
CA VAL A 63 -5.91 9.65 -3.05
C VAL A 63 -7.28 9.27 -2.52
N SER A 64 -7.50 9.54 -1.24
CA SER A 64 -8.81 9.43 -0.62
C SER A 64 -9.62 10.69 -0.90
N GLU A 65 -10.86 10.51 -1.33
CA GLU A 65 -11.85 11.58 -1.43
C GLU A 65 -12.95 11.34 -0.39
N GLY A 66 -13.69 12.39 -0.03
CA GLY A 66 -14.78 12.31 0.93
C GLY A 66 -16.16 12.31 0.30
N LEU A 67 -17.10 11.58 0.91
CA LEU A 67 -18.53 11.71 0.70
C LEU A 67 -19.22 12.00 2.02
N LYS A 68 -20.12 12.98 2.02
CA LYS A 68 -21.04 13.18 3.14
C LYS A 68 -21.97 11.96 3.25
N PRO A 69 -22.25 11.41 4.44
CA PRO A 69 -23.19 10.30 4.58
C PRO A 69 -24.61 10.68 4.13
N LEU A 70 -25.48 9.68 3.97
CA LEU A 70 -26.90 9.93 3.72
C LEU A 70 -27.63 10.07 5.06
N ASN A 71 -28.17 11.26 5.32
CA ASN A 71 -29.00 11.50 6.50
C ASN A 71 -30.28 10.65 6.46
N SER A 72 -30.76 10.28 7.64
CA SER A 72 -32.07 9.65 7.82
C SER A 72 -33.16 10.53 7.22
N GLY A 73 -34.05 9.93 6.40
CA GLY A 73 -35.15 10.66 5.74
C GLY A 73 -34.82 11.26 4.36
N PHE A 74 -33.58 11.13 3.87
CA PHE A 74 -33.22 11.62 2.52
C PHE A 74 -33.51 10.58 1.42
N ASN A 75 -34.35 10.96 0.45
CA ASN A 75 -34.58 10.22 -0.78
C ASN A 75 -33.56 10.60 -1.87
N LEU A 76 -32.89 9.60 -2.43
CA LEU A 76 -31.88 9.79 -3.46
C LEU A 76 -32.54 10.19 -4.79
N LYS A 77 -32.26 11.40 -5.28
CA LYS A 77 -32.72 11.85 -6.61
C LYS A 77 -32.08 11.07 -7.77
N SER A 78 -30.93 10.41 -7.55
CA SER A 78 -30.22 9.61 -8.58
C SER A 78 -29.41 8.46 -7.95
N PRO A 79 -30.07 7.40 -7.46
CA PRO A 79 -29.41 6.30 -6.75
C PRO A 79 -28.47 5.49 -7.65
N SER A 80 -28.63 5.57 -8.97
CA SER A 80 -27.83 4.84 -9.95
C SER A 80 -26.40 5.35 -10.13
N ARG A 81 -26.10 6.59 -9.69
CA ARG A 81 -24.73 7.14 -9.80
C ARG A 81 -23.77 6.37 -8.88
N PRO A 82 -22.55 6.01 -9.34
CA PRO A 82 -21.64 5.17 -8.56
C PRO A 82 -21.40 5.64 -7.11
N LEU A 83 -21.15 6.93 -6.90
CA LEU A 83 -20.94 7.49 -5.56
C LEU A 83 -22.21 7.46 -4.69
N GLN A 84 -23.40 7.54 -5.29
CA GLN A 84 -24.66 7.38 -4.55
C GLN A 84 -24.91 5.92 -4.17
N LYS A 85 -24.49 4.96 -5.02
CA LYS A 85 -24.49 3.53 -4.66
C LYS A 85 -23.63 3.28 -3.43
N ILE A 86 -22.44 3.87 -3.33
CA ILE A 86 -21.58 3.78 -2.13
C ILE A 86 -22.33 4.29 -0.90
N ARG A 87 -22.89 5.50 -0.96
CA ARG A 87 -23.62 6.10 0.18
C ARG A 87 -24.84 5.27 0.58
N SER A 88 -25.60 4.78 -0.39
CA SER A 88 -26.77 3.92 -0.16
C SER A 88 -26.37 2.60 0.46
N PHE A 89 -25.34 1.94 -0.09
CA PHE A 89 -24.80 0.69 0.42
C PHE A 89 -24.37 0.84 1.87
N ARG A 90 -23.55 1.85 2.19
CA ARG A 90 -23.08 2.09 3.56
C ARG A 90 -24.22 2.37 4.53
N ARG A 91 -25.23 3.12 4.11
CA ARG A 91 -26.44 3.38 4.92
C ARG A 91 -27.22 2.09 5.20
N THR A 92 -27.57 1.32 4.17
CA THR A 92 -28.31 0.04 4.32
C THR A 92 -27.58 -0.94 5.22
N ASN A 93 -26.26 -0.81 5.28
CA ASN A 93 -25.39 -1.69 6.04
C ASN A 93 -24.94 -1.13 7.39
N ASN A 94 -25.51 -0.01 7.84
CA ASN A 94 -25.19 0.67 9.11
C ASN A 94 -23.70 1.02 9.28
N ILE A 95 -23.03 1.35 8.18
CA ILE A 95 -21.61 1.77 8.13
C ILE A 95 -21.49 3.28 7.85
N ASN A 96 -22.26 4.06 8.62
CA ASN A 96 -22.33 5.50 8.48
C ASN A 96 -21.16 6.15 9.21
N ASN A 97 -20.15 6.55 8.46
CA ASN A 97 -19.03 7.36 8.95
C ASN A 97 -19.12 8.74 8.29
N ASP A 98 -18.58 9.76 8.96
CA ASP A 98 -18.54 11.12 8.42
C ASP A 98 -17.12 11.71 8.49
N PRO A 99 -16.51 12.08 7.36
CA PRO A 99 -16.90 11.70 5.99
C PRO A 99 -16.70 10.20 5.74
N ILE A 100 -17.40 9.67 4.73
CA ILE A 100 -17.04 8.40 4.08
C ILE A 100 -15.84 8.68 3.19
N LEU A 101 -14.72 8.00 3.41
CA LEU A 101 -13.58 8.08 2.51
C LEU A 101 -13.74 7.07 1.38
N TYR A 102 -13.25 7.38 0.19
CA TYR A 102 -13.26 6.46 -0.93
C TYR A 102 -12.17 6.79 -1.95
N PHE A 103 -11.83 5.82 -2.80
CA PHE A 103 -11.07 6.06 -4.02
C PHE A 103 -11.62 5.19 -5.16
N ARG A 104 -11.43 5.66 -6.40
CA ARG A 104 -11.80 4.92 -7.60
C ARG A 104 -10.63 4.08 -8.12
N LEU A 105 -10.94 2.93 -8.72
CA LEU A 105 -9.99 2.25 -9.57
C LEU A 105 -9.63 3.10 -10.80
N ARG A 106 -8.38 2.98 -11.27
CA ARG A 106 -7.93 3.67 -12.48
C ARG A 106 -8.48 2.96 -13.72
N ASP A 107 -8.68 3.73 -14.78
CA ASP A 107 -8.97 3.18 -16.10
C ASP A 107 -7.81 2.29 -16.57
N LYS A 108 -8.14 1.26 -17.36
CA LYS A 108 -7.13 0.44 -18.02
C LYS A 108 -6.38 1.33 -19.01
N ALA A 109 -5.05 1.36 -18.91
CA ALA A 109 -4.23 2.07 -19.89
C ALA A 109 -4.41 1.43 -21.28
N LYS A 110 -4.37 2.24 -22.34
CA LYS A 110 -4.67 1.78 -23.72
C LYS A 110 -3.86 0.55 -24.15
N ASN A 111 -2.61 0.48 -23.72
CA ASN A 111 -1.67 -0.58 -24.07
C ASN A 111 -1.45 -1.59 -22.94
N ALA A 112 -2.09 -1.40 -21.77
CA ALA A 112 -1.94 -2.32 -20.66
C ALA A 112 -2.66 -3.63 -20.96
N PHE A 113 -2.06 -4.75 -20.55
CA PHE A 113 -2.65 -6.07 -20.73
C PHE A 113 -3.97 -6.21 -19.95
N ASP A 114 -3.99 -5.74 -18.71
CA ASP A 114 -5.15 -5.82 -17.81
C ASP A 114 -5.27 -4.55 -16.94
N PHE A 115 -6.34 -4.44 -16.17
CA PHE A 115 -6.52 -3.40 -15.17
C PHE A 115 -5.42 -3.50 -14.10
N GLN A 116 -4.90 -2.35 -13.66
CA GLN A 116 -3.92 -2.26 -12.58
C GLN A 116 -4.39 -3.00 -11.32
N HIS A 117 -5.70 -3.03 -11.08
CA HIS A 117 -6.32 -3.80 -10.01
C HIS A 117 -6.11 -5.30 -10.12
N ASN A 118 -6.35 -5.87 -11.31
CA ASN A 118 -6.21 -7.31 -11.54
C ASN A 118 -4.73 -7.73 -11.46
N ILE A 119 -3.82 -6.86 -11.92
CA ILE A 119 -2.38 -7.02 -11.74
C ILE A 119 -2.02 -7.05 -10.26
N LEU A 120 -2.40 -6.03 -9.48
CA LEU A 120 -2.14 -6.00 -8.04
C LEU A 120 -2.76 -7.19 -7.31
N LYS A 121 -3.95 -7.64 -7.72
CA LYS A 121 -4.60 -8.86 -7.21
C LYS A 121 -3.80 -10.12 -7.48
N SER A 122 -3.25 -10.25 -8.68
CA SER A 122 -2.41 -11.41 -9.00
C SER A 122 -1.11 -11.42 -8.19
N LEU A 123 -0.61 -10.25 -7.81
CA LEU A 123 0.57 -10.07 -6.96
C LEU A 123 0.27 -10.29 -5.46
N ASN A 124 -0.99 -10.20 -5.04
CA ASN A 124 -1.39 -10.46 -3.67
C ASN A 124 -1.62 -11.96 -3.44
N GLN A 125 -0.60 -12.69 -2.97
CA GLN A 125 -0.66 -14.10 -2.62
C GLN A 125 -0.09 -14.35 -1.20
N PRO A 126 -0.81 -13.91 -0.14
CA PRO A 126 -0.42 -14.24 1.22
C PRO A 126 -0.30 -15.76 1.41
N PRO A 127 0.64 -16.27 2.23
CA PRO A 127 1.55 -15.50 3.09
C PRO A 127 2.86 -15.05 2.43
N ARG A 128 3.10 -15.37 1.15
CA ARG A 128 4.43 -15.16 0.52
C ARG A 128 4.65 -13.78 -0.05
N GLN A 129 3.58 -13.13 -0.48
CA GLN A 129 3.64 -11.84 -1.16
C GLN A 129 2.32 -11.09 -0.95
N PHE A 130 2.41 -9.78 -0.76
CA PHE A 130 1.25 -8.98 -0.40
C PHE A 130 1.08 -7.82 -1.36
N GLY A 131 -0.14 -7.61 -1.84
CA GLY A 131 -0.50 -6.46 -2.67
C GLY A 131 -1.51 -5.59 -1.94
N PHE A 132 -1.28 -4.28 -1.92
CA PHE A 132 -2.12 -3.33 -1.20
C PHE A 132 -2.35 -2.05 -2.00
N TYR A 133 -3.59 -1.57 -1.94
CA TYR A 133 -3.85 -0.15 -2.09
C TYR A 133 -3.44 0.58 -0.84
N VAL A 134 -2.76 1.72 -0.97
CA VAL A 134 -2.44 2.59 0.17
C VAL A 134 -3.08 3.95 -0.06
N ALA A 135 -3.92 4.39 0.88
CA ALA A 135 -4.61 5.67 0.79
C ALA A 135 -4.65 6.38 2.16
N PRO A 136 -4.57 7.72 2.22
CA PRO A 136 -4.58 8.47 3.47
C PRO A 136 -5.97 8.46 4.11
N LEU A 137 -6.02 8.57 5.44
CA LEU A 137 -7.25 8.64 6.22
C LEU A 137 -7.69 10.08 6.54
N THR A 138 -6.96 11.06 6.01
CA THR A 138 -7.31 12.47 6.02
C THR A 138 -7.47 13.00 4.59
N LEU A 139 -8.21 14.10 4.48
CA LEU A 139 -8.44 14.84 3.24
C LEU A 139 -7.67 16.17 3.22
N LYS A 140 -7.17 16.62 4.37
CA LYS A 140 -6.51 17.93 4.52
C LYS A 140 -5.01 17.78 4.58
N ILE A 141 -4.30 18.63 3.86
CA ILE A 141 -2.83 18.63 3.83
C ILE A 141 -2.27 18.94 5.22
N GLU A 142 -2.88 19.87 5.96
CA GLU A 142 -2.42 20.23 7.31
C GLU A 142 -2.50 19.07 8.31
N GLU A 143 -3.56 18.26 8.24
CA GLU A 143 -3.71 17.07 9.10
C GLU A 143 -2.70 15.99 8.70
N TYR A 144 -2.43 15.88 7.40
CA TYR A 144 -1.48 14.93 6.85
C TYR A 144 -0.03 15.27 7.23
N ASP A 145 0.38 16.53 7.03
CA ASP A 145 1.72 17.03 7.37
C ASP A 145 1.99 16.92 8.88
N LYS A 146 0.99 17.24 9.72
CA LYS A 146 1.09 17.03 11.17
C LYS A 146 1.34 15.57 11.54
N SER A 147 0.87 14.61 10.74
CA SER A 147 1.10 13.19 11.00
C SER A 147 2.51 12.73 10.61
N LEU A 148 3.16 13.45 9.68
CA LEU A 148 4.58 13.25 9.31
C LEU A 148 5.53 13.77 10.40
N GLU A 149 5.12 14.83 11.11
CA GLU A 149 5.90 15.39 12.19
C GLU A 149 5.86 14.49 13.43
N ALA A 150 7.03 14.04 13.88
CA ALA A 150 7.13 13.46 15.21
C ALA A 150 7.02 14.55 16.27
N SER A 151 6.04 14.39 17.16
CA SER A 151 5.97 15.13 18.40
C SER A 151 7.25 14.92 19.24
N MET A 152 7.53 15.87 20.13
CA MET A 152 8.68 15.77 21.04
C MET A 152 8.63 14.49 21.88
N LEU A 153 7.44 14.07 22.31
CA LEU A 153 7.26 12.82 23.05
C LEU A 153 7.57 11.59 22.19
N GLU A 154 7.13 11.54 20.93
CA GLU A 154 7.44 10.41 20.02
C GLU A 154 8.93 10.29 19.70
N LYS A 155 9.63 11.44 19.64
CA LYS A 155 11.09 11.49 19.52
C LYS A 155 11.78 10.98 20.79
N ILE A 156 11.25 11.30 21.97
CA ILE A 156 11.79 10.85 23.27
C ILE A 156 11.55 9.34 23.49
N PHE A 157 10.36 8.84 23.15
CA PHE A 157 9.96 7.46 23.40
C PHE A 157 10.38 6.45 22.32
N GLY A 158 11.20 6.84 21.35
CA GLY A 158 11.74 5.86 20.40
C GLY A 158 10.72 5.36 19.38
N VAL A 159 9.61 6.07 19.17
CA VAL A 159 8.50 5.62 18.29
C VAL A 159 8.72 6.05 16.84
N HIS A 160 9.64 7.00 16.60
CA HIS A 160 9.88 7.55 15.28
C HIS A 160 11.02 6.86 14.52
N PRO A 161 10.83 6.47 13.24
CA PRO A 161 11.85 5.78 12.46
C PRO A 161 13.03 6.67 12.04
N PHE A 162 12.93 8.00 12.18
CA PHE A 162 14.08 8.90 11.96
C PHE A 162 14.98 9.05 13.19
N LEU A 163 14.73 8.33 14.28
CA LEU A 163 15.74 8.16 15.31
C LEU A 163 16.79 7.22 14.74
N TYR A 164 17.92 7.79 14.31
CA TYR A 164 19.07 7.09 13.73
C TYR A 164 19.65 6.03 14.69
N ARG A 165 18.97 4.90 14.81
CA ARG A 165 19.38 3.76 15.64
C ARG A 165 19.12 2.48 14.85
N GLU A 166 20.08 1.58 14.91
CA GLU A 166 19.91 0.22 14.42
C GLU A 166 18.92 -0.48 15.36
N GLU A 167 17.72 -0.76 14.86
CA GLU A 167 16.68 -1.47 15.61
C GLU A 167 16.57 -2.90 15.08
N ILE A 168 16.74 -3.87 15.98
CA ILE A 168 16.62 -5.28 15.64
C ILE A 168 15.13 -5.62 15.54
N ILE A 169 14.66 -5.90 14.31
CA ILE A 169 13.26 -6.21 13.96
C ILE A 169 12.71 -7.44 14.73
N ASN A 170 13.60 -8.28 15.29
CA ASN A 170 13.25 -9.50 16.03
C ASN A 170 12.70 -9.30 17.45
N THR A 171 12.43 -8.07 17.89
CA THR A 171 11.84 -7.81 19.23
C THR A 171 10.35 -7.51 19.15
N ASP A 172 9.54 -8.10 20.05
CA ASP A 172 8.11 -7.80 20.20
C ASP A 172 7.85 -6.30 20.39
N SER A 173 8.76 -5.61 21.09
CA SER A 173 8.69 -4.18 21.35
C SER A 173 8.84 -3.34 20.08
N PHE A 174 9.73 -3.71 19.14
CA PHE A 174 9.84 -3.00 17.86
C PHE A 174 8.57 -3.16 17.01
N ARG A 175 8.03 -4.37 16.91
CA ARG A 175 6.81 -4.65 16.15
C ARG A 175 5.61 -3.86 16.68
N HIS A 176 5.44 -3.83 18.00
CA HIS A 176 4.39 -3.04 18.63
C HIS A 176 4.59 -1.54 18.43
N ARG A 177 5.82 -1.02 18.57
CA ARG A 177 6.17 0.38 18.29
C ARG A 177 5.83 0.76 16.84
N PHE A 178 6.13 -0.11 15.87
CA PHE A 178 5.81 0.11 14.46
C PHE A 178 4.29 0.19 14.20
N GLY A 179 3.50 -0.68 14.83
CA GLY A 179 2.03 -0.62 14.79
C GLY A 179 1.44 0.70 15.35
N MET A 180 2.20 1.37 16.21
CA MET A 180 1.82 2.62 16.88
C MET A 180 2.26 3.89 16.15
N ILE A 181 3.00 3.77 15.04
CA ILE A 181 3.47 4.91 14.27
C ILE A 181 2.27 5.72 13.73
N PRO A 182 2.10 7.00 14.12
CA PRO A 182 0.94 7.80 13.71
C PRO A 182 0.80 7.96 12.20
N PHE A 183 1.90 8.27 11.51
CA PHE A 183 1.90 8.48 10.07
C PHE A 183 1.37 7.24 9.30
N LEU A 184 1.92 6.06 9.59
CA LEU A 184 1.49 4.80 8.98
C LEU A 184 0.07 4.39 9.42
N ARG A 185 -0.33 4.71 10.65
CA ARG A 185 -1.72 4.54 11.11
C ARG A 185 -2.70 5.46 10.39
N GLY A 186 -2.21 6.59 9.89
CA GLY A 186 -2.94 7.55 9.07
C GLY A 186 -3.23 7.08 7.65
N HIS A 187 -2.87 5.84 7.30
CA HIS A 187 -3.12 5.25 5.98
C HIS A 187 -3.92 3.96 6.10
N VAL A 188 -4.88 3.77 5.20
CA VAL A 188 -5.50 2.46 4.95
C VAL A 188 -4.67 1.69 3.93
N SER A 189 -4.62 0.37 4.10
CA SER A 189 -3.93 -0.61 3.29
C SER A 189 -4.94 -1.71 2.94
N ILE A 190 -5.48 -1.67 1.72
CA ILE A 190 -6.59 -2.56 1.31
C ILE A 190 -6.06 -3.57 0.30
N PRO A 191 -6.09 -4.88 0.61
CA PRO A 191 -5.74 -5.89 -0.37
C PRO A 191 -6.82 -5.98 -1.47
N PRO A 192 -6.44 -6.08 -2.74
CA PRO A 192 -7.39 -6.37 -3.81
C PRO A 192 -7.95 -7.80 -3.64
N HIS A 193 -9.27 -7.94 -3.74
CA HIS A 193 -9.96 -9.20 -3.44
C HIS A 193 -10.82 -9.75 -4.60
N GLU A 194 -11.30 -8.90 -5.51
CA GLU A 194 -12.16 -9.30 -6.63
C GLU A 194 -11.51 -8.94 -7.98
N THR A 195 -11.72 -9.72 -9.05
CA THR A 195 -11.31 -9.30 -10.40
C THR A 195 -12.32 -8.31 -10.97
N VAL A 196 -11.85 -7.29 -11.69
CA VAL A 196 -12.72 -6.29 -12.31
C VAL A 196 -12.65 -6.34 -13.83
N SER A 197 -13.78 -6.09 -14.48
CA SER A 197 -13.87 -5.92 -15.93
C SER A 197 -14.03 -4.44 -16.35
N THR A 198 -14.28 -3.56 -15.37
CA THR A 198 -14.44 -2.11 -15.60
C THR A 198 -13.65 -1.32 -14.55
N SER A 199 -13.49 -0.02 -14.77
CA SER A 199 -12.92 0.92 -13.79
C SER A 199 -13.97 1.61 -12.92
N GLU A 200 -15.26 1.29 -13.10
CA GLU A 200 -16.38 1.90 -12.34
C GLU A 200 -16.51 1.32 -10.93
N HIS A 201 -15.38 0.98 -10.36
CA HIS A 201 -15.25 0.31 -9.09
C HIS A 201 -14.55 1.20 -8.06
N TYR A 202 -15.01 1.10 -6.82
CA TYR A 202 -14.63 1.98 -5.71
C TYR A 202 -14.47 1.20 -4.41
N TYR A 203 -13.38 1.47 -3.71
CA TYR A 203 -13.26 1.17 -2.30
C TYR A 203 -13.76 2.35 -1.49
N SER A 204 -14.50 2.07 -0.42
CA SER A 204 -14.91 3.07 0.56
C SER A 204 -14.61 2.61 1.98
N PHE A 205 -14.28 3.52 2.87
CA PHE A 205 -13.78 3.21 4.20
C PHE A 205 -14.01 4.36 5.18
N SER A 206 -13.82 4.08 6.46
CA SER A 206 -13.89 5.09 7.52
C SER A 206 -12.54 5.76 7.74
N LYS A 207 -12.54 6.95 8.35
CA LYS A 207 -11.33 7.62 8.86
C LYS A 207 -10.51 6.79 9.86
N ALA A 208 -11.08 5.73 10.42
CA ALA A 208 -10.37 4.85 11.34
C ALA A 208 -9.57 3.74 10.61
N GLY A 209 -9.61 3.67 9.27
CA GLY A 209 -8.97 2.57 8.52
C GLY A 209 -9.69 1.23 8.66
N THR A 210 -10.95 1.28 9.06
CA THR A 210 -11.84 0.11 9.21
C THR A 210 -13.08 0.28 8.34
N ASN A 211 -14.01 -0.68 8.42
CA ASN A 211 -15.32 -0.57 7.77
C ASN A 211 -15.19 -0.40 6.26
N ILE A 212 -14.35 -1.25 5.66
CA ILE A 212 -14.10 -1.23 4.22
C ILE A 212 -15.33 -1.80 3.53
N ALA A 213 -15.79 -1.11 2.51
CA ALA A 213 -16.89 -1.52 1.67
C ALA A 213 -16.48 -1.38 0.21
N TRP A 214 -16.63 -2.47 -0.51
CA TRP A 214 -16.45 -2.56 -1.93
C TRP A 214 -17.79 -2.34 -2.62
N HIS A 215 -17.83 -1.43 -3.58
CA HIS A 215 -19.06 -1.03 -4.25
C HIS A 215 -19.82 -2.17 -4.97
N SER A 216 -19.21 -3.34 -5.24
CA SER A 216 -19.92 -4.51 -5.80
C SER A 216 -20.83 -5.20 -4.77
N GLY A 217 -20.70 -4.84 -3.48
CA GLY A 217 -21.59 -5.30 -2.42
C GLY A 217 -20.90 -6.01 -1.25
N GLU A 218 -19.57 -5.97 -1.19
CA GLU A 218 -18.80 -6.68 -0.16
C GLU A 218 -18.34 -5.75 0.97
N LYS A 219 -18.32 -6.28 2.20
CA LYS A 219 -17.72 -5.62 3.36
C LYS A 219 -16.52 -6.41 3.83
N LEU A 220 -15.42 -5.72 4.07
CA LEU A 220 -14.26 -6.33 4.70
C LEU A 220 -14.17 -5.84 6.15
N TYR A 221 -14.14 -6.80 7.07
CA TYR A 221 -13.99 -6.56 8.50
C TYR A 221 -12.53 -6.74 8.91
N GLY A 222 -12.07 -5.87 9.80
CA GLY A 222 -10.69 -5.90 10.28
C GLY A 222 -10.08 -4.51 10.39
N ASP A 223 -8.83 -4.50 10.86
CA ASP A 223 -7.98 -3.32 10.89
C ASP A 223 -7.11 -3.29 9.64
N PHE A 224 -7.45 -2.39 8.72
CA PHE A 224 -6.74 -2.22 7.47
C PHE A 224 -5.78 -1.04 7.52
N ARG A 225 -5.40 -0.54 8.71
CA ARG A 225 -4.35 0.47 8.78
C ARG A 225 -3.02 -0.10 8.31
N LEU A 226 -2.25 0.69 7.55
CA LEU A 226 -0.98 0.26 6.96
C LEU A 226 0.00 -0.23 8.03
N SER A 227 0.09 0.46 9.16
CA SER A 227 0.93 0.03 10.29
C SER A 227 0.54 -1.35 10.82
N SER A 228 -0.76 -1.61 10.99
CA SER A 228 -1.30 -2.89 11.50
C SER A 228 -1.11 -4.04 10.50
N GLN A 229 -1.25 -3.77 9.21
CA GLN A 229 -0.97 -4.74 8.15
C GLN A 229 0.52 -5.10 8.11
N ILE A 230 1.41 -4.11 8.14
CA ILE A 230 2.87 -4.37 8.17
C ILE A 230 3.29 -5.08 9.47
N GLU A 231 2.75 -4.69 10.63
CA GLU A 231 3.00 -5.39 11.90
C GLU A 231 2.60 -6.87 11.81
N SER A 232 1.45 -7.16 11.19
CA SER A 232 0.98 -8.54 10.98
C SER A 232 1.91 -9.33 10.06
N ILE A 233 2.46 -8.70 9.02
CA ILE A 233 3.46 -9.30 8.14
C ILE A 233 4.77 -9.57 8.90
N PHE A 234 5.24 -8.64 9.73
CA PHE A 234 6.42 -8.87 10.58
C PHE A 234 6.19 -10.01 11.59
N LYS A 235 4.98 -10.14 12.14
CA LYS A 235 4.62 -11.28 13.00
C LYS A 235 4.69 -12.60 12.22
N LEU A 236 4.08 -12.65 11.04
CA LEU A 236 4.12 -13.82 10.17
C LEU A 236 5.55 -14.23 9.82
N ILE A 237 6.41 -13.29 9.45
CA ILE A 237 7.82 -13.52 9.12
C ILE A 237 8.57 -14.15 10.28
N TYR A 238 8.38 -13.60 11.47
CA TYR A 238 9.07 -14.04 12.67
C TYR A 238 8.71 -15.49 13.03
N TYR A 239 7.41 -15.82 13.01
CA TYR A 239 6.91 -17.15 13.36
C TYR A 239 7.06 -18.18 12.24
N SER A 240 7.19 -17.76 10.98
CA SER A 240 7.19 -18.69 9.84
C SER A 240 8.10 -18.23 8.70
N SER A 241 9.40 -18.51 8.85
CA SER A 241 10.43 -18.16 7.84
C SER A 241 10.35 -18.95 6.53
N ASP A 242 9.40 -19.88 6.38
CA ASP A 242 9.21 -20.71 5.19
C ASP A 242 8.36 -20.00 4.12
N PHE A 243 7.80 -18.83 4.45
CA PHE A 243 6.96 -18.05 3.55
C PHE A 243 7.71 -16.95 2.79
N SER A 244 9.03 -16.83 2.95
CA SER A 244 9.82 -15.87 2.17
C SER A 244 10.36 -16.43 0.87
N PHE A 245 10.54 -15.53 -0.09
CA PHE A 245 11.32 -15.78 -1.27
C PHE A 245 12.82 -15.71 -0.98
N ASN A 246 13.58 -16.57 -1.65
CA ASN A 246 14.98 -16.29 -1.95
C ASN A 246 15.09 -15.68 -3.36
N ARG A 247 16.28 -15.24 -3.74
CA ARG A 247 16.51 -14.60 -5.05
C ARG A 247 16.06 -15.47 -6.22
N GLU A 248 16.46 -16.74 -6.24
CA GLU A 248 16.18 -17.67 -7.34
C GLU A 248 14.68 -17.92 -7.50
N THR A 249 13.99 -18.28 -6.42
CA THR A 249 12.54 -18.52 -6.42
C THR A 249 11.74 -17.29 -6.82
N TYR A 250 12.23 -16.09 -6.49
CA TYR A 250 11.58 -14.85 -6.91
C TYR A 250 11.81 -14.52 -8.38
N ILE A 251 13.00 -14.82 -8.92
CA ILE A 251 13.28 -14.68 -10.36
C ILE A 251 12.36 -15.62 -11.15
N ASN A 252 12.24 -16.89 -10.74
CA ASN A 252 11.32 -17.83 -11.39
C ASN A 252 9.87 -17.32 -11.35
N PHE A 253 9.44 -16.76 -10.22
CA PHE A 253 8.13 -16.11 -10.11
C PHE A 253 7.98 -14.94 -11.10
N ILE A 254 8.99 -14.09 -11.25
CA ILE A 254 8.97 -12.95 -12.18
C ILE A 254 8.84 -13.44 -13.63
N GLU A 255 9.58 -14.47 -14.01
CA GLU A 255 9.53 -15.07 -15.35
C GLU A 255 8.13 -15.64 -15.64
N ASP A 256 7.58 -16.41 -14.70
CA ASP A 256 6.22 -16.94 -14.80
C ASP A 256 5.18 -15.82 -14.87
N PHE A 257 5.38 -14.73 -14.12
CA PHE A 257 4.51 -13.57 -14.14
C PHE A 257 4.52 -12.88 -15.51
N PHE A 258 5.70 -12.59 -16.06
CA PHE A 258 5.83 -11.97 -17.38
C PHE A 258 5.22 -12.85 -18.47
N LYS A 259 5.45 -14.16 -18.41
CA LYS A 259 4.83 -15.12 -19.33
C LYS A 259 3.31 -15.12 -19.24
N LYS A 260 2.77 -15.15 -18.02
CA LYS A 260 1.32 -15.16 -17.75
C LYS A 260 0.62 -13.92 -18.31
N PHE A 261 1.24 -12.75 -18.19
CA PHE A 261 0.66 -11.48 -18.62
C PHE A 261 1.14 -11.02 -20.01
N ASN A 262 1.85 -11.89 -20.74
CA ASN A 262 2.43 -11.62 -22.05
C ASN A 262 3.18 -10.27 -22.10
N LEU A 263 3.91 -9.95 -21.03
CA LEU A 263 4.68 -8.73 -20.93
C LEU A 263 6.01 -8.95 -21.64
N GLN A 264 6.31 -8.08 -22.62
CA GLN A 264 7.62 -8.10 -23.24
C GLN A 264 8.63 -7.64 -22.20
N SER A 265 9.58 -8.52 -21.85
CA SER A 265 10.75 -8.09 -21.10
C SER A 265 11.51 -7.10 -21.96
N THR A 266 11.34 -5.81 -21.71
CA THR A 266 12.03 -4.77 -22.47
C THR A 266 13.50 -4.81 -22.07
N ASN A 267 14.27 -5.61 -22.82
CA ASN A 267 15.71 -5.81 -22.63
C ASN A 267 16.12 -6.29 -21.23
N LEU A 268 15.88 -7.58 -20.94
CA LEU A 268 16.64 -8.35 -19.92
C LEU A 268 18.18 -8.26 -20.07
N ARG A 269 18.67 -7.69 -21.19
CA ARG A 269 20.08 -7.48 -21.49
C ARG A 269 20.64 -6.11 -21.07
N SER A 270 19.81 -5.15 -20.64
CA SER A 270 20.30 -3.83 -20.18
C SER A 270 20.31 -3.66 -18.66
N PHE A 271 19.67 -4.57 -17.92
CA PHE A 271 19.67 -4.57 -16.46
C PHE A 271 20.40 -5.81 -15.94
N ASP A 272 21.41 -5.61 -15.09
CA ASP A 272 22.11 -6.70 -14.41
C ASP A 272 21.23 -7.39 -13.32
N ASN A 273 19.96 -6.98 -13.16
CA ASN A 273 19.08 -7.44 -12.08
C ASN A 273 17.59 -7.53 -12.50
N PRO A 274 17.06 -8.74 -12.77
CA PRO A 274 15.66 -8.97 -13.16
C PRO A 274 14.61 -8.41 -12.18
N ILE A 275 14.95 -8.30 -10.89
CA ILE A 275 14.06 -7.75 -9.87
C ILE A 275 13.84 -6.24 -10.07
N LEU A 276 14.89 -5.51 -10.48
CA LEU A 276 14.79 -4.08 -10.75
C LEU A 276 13.98 -3.82 -12.02
N GLU A 277 14.17 -4.63 -13.06
CA GLU A 277 13.36 -4.56 -14.28
C GLU A 277 11.89 -4.81 -13.97
N PHE A 278 11.59 -5.84 -13.16
CA PHE A 278 10.23 -6.13 -12.74
C PHE A 278 9.62 -4.97 -11.96
N ALA A 279 10.34 -4.42 -10.99
CA ALA A 279 9.90 -3.25 -10.23
C ALA A 279 9.66 -2.02 -11.12
N HIS A 280 10.53 -1.79 -12.10
CA HIS A 280 10.39 -0.71 -13.06
C HIS A 280 9.13 -0.86 -13.91
N ASN A 281 8.93 -2.04 -14.52
CA ASN A 281 7.74 -2.34 -15.31
C ASN A 281 6.45 -2.19 -14.49
N LEU A 282 6.42 -2.68 -13.25
CA LEU A 282 5.28 -2.49 -12.35
C LEU A 282 4.97 -1.02 -12.10
N LYS A 283 6.01 -0.18 -11.91
CA LYS A 283 5.85 1.24 -11.66
C LYS A 283 5.40 1.99 -12.93
N THR A 284 6.01 1.73 -14.08
CA THR A 284 5.71 2.47 -15.32
C THR A 284 4.35 2.09 -15.90
N GLU A 285 4.04 0.79 -15.99
CA GLU A 285 2.82 0.31 -16.64
C GLU A 285 1.60 0.35 -15.71
N TYR A 286 1.83 0.05 -14.42
CA TYR A 286 0.73 -0.19 -13.48
C TYR A 286 0.70 0.75 -12.27
N ASN A 287 1.70 1.64 -12.13
CA ASN A 287 1.89 2.49 -10.96
C ASN A 287 1.91 1.71 -9.64
N ILE A 288 2.53 0.53 -9.65
CA ILE A 288 2.70 -0.34 -8.49
C ILE A 288 4.18 -0.27 -8.07
N LYS A 289 4.45 0.02 -6.80
CA LYS A 289 5.78 -0.02 -6.22
C LYS A 289 6.06 -1.36 -5.57
N LEU A 290 7.27 -1.87 -5.77
CA LEU A 290 7.80 -3.03 -5.04
C LEU A 290 8.63 -2.56 -3.85
N LEU A 291 8.27 -3.03 -2.65
CA LEU A 291 9.05 -2.94 -1.43
C LEU A 291 9.46 -4.35 -1.00
N LEU A 292 10.74 -4.58 -0.76
CA LEU A 292 11.24 -5.86 -0.27
C LEU A 292 11.53 -5.76 1.22
N ILE A 293 10.80 -6.53 2.02
CA ILE A 293 11.12 -6.69 3.45
C ILE A 293 12.11 -7.84 3.57
N SER A 294 13.38 -7.50 3.81
CA SER A 294 14.43 -8.47 4.09
C SER A 294 14.54 -8.74 5.59
N PHE A 295 15.05 -9.93 5.92
CA PHE A 295 15.33 -10.28 7.30
C PHE A 295 16.55 -11.20 7.37
N ASN A 296 17.45 -10.87 8.30
CA ASN A 296 18.60 -11.70 8.62
C ASN A 296 18.18 -12.64 9.75
N LYS A 297 18.12 -13.95 9.45
CA LYS A 297 18.18 -15.00 10.46
C LYS A 297 19.60 -15.56 10.49
#